data_AF-A0A820Z6M6-F1
#
_entry.id   AF-A0A820Z6M6-F1
#
_cell.length_a   1.000
_cell.length_b   1.000
_cell.length_c   1.000
_cell.angle_alpha   90.00
_cell.angle_beta   90.00
_cell.angle_gamma   90.00
#
_symmetry.space_group_name_H-M   'P 1'
#
loop_
_entity.id
_entity.type
_entity.pdbx_description
1 polymer ?
#
loop_
_entity_poly.entity_id
_entity_poly.type
_entity_poly.pdbx_seq_one_letter_code
_entity_poly.pdbx_strand_id
1 'polypeptide(L)'
;MTRKGLTQLVFINGNIDGERYVNEVLPTLTDVQERIEETDDITTTVLFDDNEDWIFEQDHAKCHDADVAQEYLIENVPNFFDKHETPAKMDDLWCIERIWAVITNKVYGEGQDQPKSLLELKRRIMKTWKSLDSKILRKTVHQMPLRMKEIVNEKGGRVTRFKQHCTCRLCVG
;
A
#
# COMPACT_ATOMS: atom_id res chain seq x y z
N MET A 1 1.49 -3.03 -2.53
CA MET A 1 2.45 -2.20 -3.31
C MET A 1 3.76 -2.12 -2.56
N THR A 2 4.88 -1.87 -3.25
CA THR A 2 6.22 -1.69 -2.64
C THR A 2 6.90 -0.45 -3.22
N ARG A 3 8.15 -0.16 -2.82
CA ARG A 3 8.95 0.93 -3.43
C ARG A 3 9.26 0.70 -4.91
N LYS A 4 9.26 -0.56 -5.37
CA LYS A 4 9.63 -0.95 -6.74
C LYS A 4 8.41 -1.02 -7.65
N GLY A 5 7.28 -1.54 -7.15
CA GLY A 5 6.12 -1.78 -8.00
C GLY A 5 4.79 -1.90 -7.27
N LEU A 6 3.75 -2.09 -8.07
CA LEU A 6 2.38 -2.28 -7.65
C LEU A 6 2.07 -3.76 -7.54
N THR A 7 1.25 -4.07 -6.54
CA THR A 7 0.56 -5.36 -6.42
C THR A 7 -0.82 -5.24 -7.07
N GLN A 8 -1.55 -6.35 -7.13
CA GLN A 8 -2.92 -6.32 -7.65
C GLN A 8 -3.83 -5.42 -6.81
N LEU A 9 -4.81 -4.80 -7.48
CA LEU A 9 -5.86 -4.02 -6.84
C LEU A 9 -7.19 -4.77 -6.97
N VAL A 10 -7.82 -5.07 -5.84
CA VAL A 10 -9.07 -5.84 -5.77
C VAL A 10 -10.24 -4.91 -5.46
N PHE A 11 -11.32 -5.00 -6.24
CA PHE A 11 -12.58 -4.34 -5.90
C PHE A 11 -13.50 -5.29 -5.15
N ILE A 12 -13.71 -4.99 -3.87
CA ILE A 12 -14.61 -5.76 -3.01
C ILE A 12 -16.05 -5.26 -3.20
N ASN A 13 -17.01 -6.17 -3.20
CA ASN A 13 -18.44 -5.85 -3.15
C ASN A 13 -18.98 -6.09 -1.73
N GLY A 14 -19.59 -5.06 -1.14
CA GLY A 14 -20.07 -5.10 0.25
C GLY A 14 -18.95 -5.08 1.30
N ASN A 15 -19.31 -5.43 2.54
CA ASN A 15 -18.35 -5.55 3.63
C ASN A 15 -17.54 -6.84 3.53
N ILE A 16 -16.30 -6.81 4.02
CA ILE A 16 -15.40 -7.95 4.05
C ILE A 16 -15.22 -8.46 5.48
N ASP A 17 -15.25 -9.78 5.66
CA ASP A 17 -14.89 -10.48 6.90
C ASP A 17 -13.56 -11.24 6.71
N GLY A 18 -13.13 -11.99 7.72
CA GLY A 18 -11.86 -12.75 7.66
C GLY A 18 -11.83 -13.78 6.55
N GLU A 19 -12.90 -14.56 6.37
CA GLU A 19 -12.97 -15.58 5.33
C GLU A 19 -12.91 -14.97 3.93
N ARG A 20 -13.69 -13.90 3.69
CA ARG A 20 -13.66 -13.18 2.41
C ARG A 20 -12.31 -12.51 2.17
N TYR A 21 -11.64 -12.01 3.21
CA TYR A 21 -10.30 -11.45 3.08
C TYR A 21 -9.27 -12.48 2.61
N VAL A 22 -9.27 -13.66 3.22
CA VAL A 22 -8.44 -14.80 2.84
C VAL A 22 -8.73 -15.28 1.43
N ASN A 23 -9.99 -15.25 1.00
CA ASN A 23 -10.39 -15.79 -0.31
C ASN A 23 -10.30 -14.78 -1.47
N GLU A 24 -10.55 -13.49 -1.22
CA GLU A 24 -10.66 -12.48 -2.28
C GLU A 24 -9.42 -11.57 -2.37
N VAL A 25 -8.65 -11.42 -1.29
CA VAL A 25 -7.57 -10.43 -1.21
C VAL A 25 -6.20 -11.07 -1.03
N LEU A 26 -6.00 -11.87 0.02
CA LEU A 26 -4.69 -12.46 0.33
C LEU A 26 -4.07 -13.33 -0.79
N PRO A 27 -4.82 -14.03 -1.67
CA PRO A 27 -4.23 -14.80 -2.76
C PRO A 27 -3.51 -13.92 -3.79
N THR A 28 -3.76 -12.61 -3.78
CA THR A 28 -3.00 -11.67 -4.61
C THR A 28 -1.55 -11.51 -4.18
N LEU A 29 -1.16 -12.00 -2.99
CA LEU A 29 0.22 -11.99 -2.51
C LEU A 29 1.08 -13.06 -3.18
N THR A 30 0.50 -14.13 -3.75
CA THR A 30 1.28 -15.13 -4.51
C THR A 30 2.02 -14.50 -5.70
N ASP A 31 1.38 -13.55 -6.38
CA ASP A 31 2.00 -12.76 -7.46
C ASP A 31 3.21 -11.94 -6.98
N VAL A 32 3.30 -11.61 -5.69
CA VAL A 32 4.50 -10.96 -5.12
C VAL A 32 5.69 -11.93 -5.11
N GLN A 33 5.46 -13.19 -4.75
CA GLN A 33 6.49 -14.22 -4.63
C GLN A 33 6.97 -14.72 -6.00
N GLU A 34 6.09 -14.73 -7.00
CA GLU A 34 6.39 -15.28 -8.34
C GLU A 34 7.15 -14.31 -9.26
N ARG A 35 7.10 -13.00 -9.00
CA ARG A 35 7.80 -12.00 -9.83
C ARG A 35 9.29 -12.01 -9.55
N ILE A 36 10.07 -12.57 -10.48
CA ILE A 36 11.54 -12.69 -10.36
C ILE A 36 12.33 -11.83 -11.37
N GLU A 37 11.65 -11.22 -12.34
CA GLU A 37 12.29 -10.44 -13.41
C GLU A 37 12.16 -8.92 -13.16
N GLU A 38 13.26 -8.18 -13.35
CA GLU A 38 13.22 -6.72 -13.35
C GLU A 38 12.71 -6.20 -14.71
N THR A 39 11.63 -5.43 -14.67
CA THR A 39 11.01 -4.81 -15.85
C THR A 39 10.75 -3.33 -15.63
N ASP A 40 10.54 -2.59 -16.73
CA ASP A 40 10.12 -1.19 -16.70
C ASP A 40 8.64 -1.01 -16.29
N ASP A 41 7.84 -2.08 -16.36
CA ASP A 41 6.43 -2.06 -15.98
C ASP A 41 6.30 -2.34 -14.47
N ILE A 42 5.95 -1.31 -13.72
CA ILE A 42 5.79 -1.40 -12.26
C ILE A 42 4.70 -2.39 -11.83
N THR A 43 3.85 -2.87 -12.74
CA THR A 43 2.82 -3.88 -12.45
C THR A 43 3.29 -5.31 -12.63
N THR A 44 4.50 -5.54 -13.17
CA THR A 44 5.06 -6.88 -13.40
C THR A 44 6.51 -7.03 -12.92
N THR A 45 7.21 -5.93 -12.66
CA THR A 45 8.58 -5.92 -12.15
C THR A 45 8.71 -6.63 -10.80
N VAL A 46 9.86 -7.26 -10.56
CA VAL A 46 10.27 -7.81 -9.27
C VAL A 46 10.13 -6.77 -8.15
N LEU A 47 9.55 -7.19 -7.02
CA LEU A 47 9.16 -6.27 -5.96
C LEU A 47 10.21 -6.13 -4.85
N PHE A 48 11.03 -7.17 -4.65
CA PHE A 48 12.07 -7.25 -3.63
C PHE A 48 13.41 -7.65 -4.25
N ASP A 49 14.48 -7.68 -3.47
CA ASP A 49 15.76 -8.24 -3.94
C ASP A 49 15.81 -9.75 -3.65
N ASP A 50 15.07 -10.18 -2.62
CA ASP A 50 14.80 -11.56 -2.25
C ASP A 50 13.28 -11.70 -2.01
N ASN A 51 12.63 -12.61 -2.75
CA ASN A 51 11.19 -12.85 -2.63
C ASN A 51 10.81 -13.66 -1.38
N GLU A 52 11.81 -14.17 -0.65
CA GLU A 52 11.66 -14.81 0.66
C GLU A 52 11.98 -13.83 1.82
N ASP A 53 12.33 -12.57 1.54
CA ASP A 53 12.63 -11.56 2.56
C ASP A 53 11.85 -10.26 2.33
N TRP A 54 10.60 -10.26 2.78
CA TRP A 54 9.75 -9.08 2.82
C TRP A 54 8.73 -9.17 3.96
N ILE A 55 8.18 -8.01 4.33
CA ILE A 55 7.20 -7.87 5.40
C ILE A 55 5.89 -7.36 4.80
N PHE A 56 4.80 -8.09 5.04
CA PHE A 56 3.45 -7.64 4.75
C PHE A 56 2.95 -6.65 5.82
N GLU A 57 2.36 -5.54 5.38
CA GLU A 57 1.80 -4.52 6.26
C GLU A 57 0.30 -4.34 5.96
N GLN A 58 -0.51 -4.34 7.02
CA GLN A 58 -1.96 -4.14 7.00
C GLN A 58 -2.40 -3.42 8.28
N ASP A 59 -3.61 -2.84 8.26
CA ASP A 59 -4.20 -2.23 9.45
C ASP A 59 -4.95 -3.24 10.33
N HIS A 60 -5.38 -2.79 11.51
CA HIS A 60 -6.12 -3.59 12.50
C HIS A 60 -7.63 -3.64 12.23
N ALA A 61 -8.04 -3.72 10.95
CA ALA A 61 -9.42 -3.96 10.62
C ALA A 61 -9.84 -5.36 11.09
N LYS A 62 -11.11 -5.52 11.49
CA LYS A 62 -11.63 -6.79 12.05
C LYS A 62 -11.40 -8.00 11.13
N CYS A 63 -11.41 -7.82 9.82
CA CYS A 63 -11.16 -8.89 8.85
C CYS A 63 -9.68 -9.31 8.81
N HIS A 64 -8.75 -8.37 9.03
CA HIS A 64 -7.31 -8.62 9.06
C HIS A 64 -6.92 -9.32 10.37
N ASP A 65 -7.54 -8.92 11.48
CA ASP A 65 -7.32 -9.49 12.82
C ASP A 65 -8.02 -10.85 13.05
N ALA A 66 -8.81 -11.33 12.10
CA ALA A 66 -9.50 -12.60 12.22
C ALA A 66 -8.48 -13.76 12.25
N ASP A 67 -8.71 -14.76 13.10
CA ASP A 67 -7.79 -15.90 13.26
C ASP A 67 -7.45 -16.57 11.92
N VAL A 68 -8.46 -16.77 11.05
CA VAL A 68 -8.27 -17.33 9.70
C VAL A 68 -7.32 -16.51 8.81
N ALA A 69 -7.30 -15.18 8.97
CA ALA A 69 -6.41 -14.31 8.19
C ALA A 69 -4.98 -14.36 8.76
N GLN A 70 -4.84 -14.38 10.08
CA GLN A 70 -3.54 -14.50 10.74
C GLN A 70 -2.88 -15.85 10.45
N GLU A 71 -3.63 -16.95 10.53
CA GLU A 71 -3.18 -18.30 10.16
C GLU A 71 -2.71 -18.35 8.70
N TYR A 72 -3.48 -17.79 7.77
CA TYR A 72 -3.08 -17.71 6.37
C TYR A 72 -1.74 -16.98 6.20
N LEU A 73 -1.55 -15.83 6.85
CA LEU A 73 -0.31 -15.06 6.74
C LEU A 73 0.89 -15.82 7.31
N ILE A 74 0.73 -16.50 8.46
CA ILE A 74 1.78 -17.35 9.04
C ILE A 74 2.23 -18.45 8.06
N GLU A 75 1.29 -19.02 7.31
CA GLU A 75 1.58 -20.13 6.40
C GLU A 75 2.09 -19.70 5.01
N ASN A 76 1.73 -18.51 4.53
CA ASN A 76 1.87 -18.16 3.11
C ASN A 76 2.77 -16.96 2.81
N VAL A 77 3.17 -16.16 3.80
CA VAL A 77 4.08 -15.01 3.58
C VAL A 77 5.34 -15.11 4.44
N PRO A 78 6.49 -14.57 4.00
CA PRO A 78 7.72 -14.70 4.78
C PRO A 78 7.66 -14.04 6.14
N ASN A 79 7.13 -12.82 6.19
CA ASN A 79 6.88 -12.07 7.42
C ASN A 79 5.69 -11.13 7.23
N PHE A 80 5.04 -10.75 8.34
CA PHE A 80 4.03 -9.71 8.37
C PHE A 80 4.06 -9.00 9.73
N PHE A 81 3.59 -7.76 9.77
CA PHE A 81 3.38 -7.10 11.05
C PHE A 81 2.11 -7.62 11.71
N ASP A 82 2.26 -8.22 12.89
CA ASP A 82 1.11 -8.61 13.69
C ASP A 82 0.43 -7.40 14.35
N LYS A 83 -0.73 -7.64 14.97
CA LYS A 83 -1.54 -6.57 15.59
C LYS A 83 -0.87 -5.86 16.77
N HIS A 84 0.18 -6.46 17.34
CA HIS A 84 0.94 -5.96 18.48
C HIS A 84 2.16 -5.15 18.03
N GLU A 85 2.61 -5.31 16.79
CA GLU A 85 3.79 -4.62 16.26
C GLU A 85 3.48 -3.23 15.70
N THR A 86 2.25 -2.99 15.24
CA THR A 86 1.85 -1.68 14.74
C THR A 86 0.88 -1.00 15.70
N PRO A 87 1.11 0.27 16.07
CA PRO A 87 0.19 1.00 16.95
C PRO A 87 -1.11 1.32 16.22
N ALA A 88 -2.21 1.31 16.97
CA ALA A 88 -3.52 1.70 16.46
C ALA A 88 -3.53 3.17 16.00
N LYS A 89 -4.09 3.43 14.81
CA LYS A 89 -4.28 4.76 14.19
C LYS A 89 -2.97 5.44 13.76
N MET A 90 -2.37 4.93 12.69
CA MET A 90 -1.18 5.50 12.06
C MET A 90 -1.36 5.84 10.58
N ASP A 91 -2.53 6.34 10.21
CA ASP A 91 -2.88 6.73 8.83
C ASP A 91 -1.84 7.70 8.22
N ASP A 92 -1.26 8.58 9.05
CA ASP A 92 -0.20 9.52 8.61
C ASP A 92 1.13 8.81 8.25
N LEU A 93 1.37 7.62 8.79
CA LEU A 93 2.58 6.82 8.55
C LEU A 93 2.42 5.94 7.30
N TRP A 94 1.26 5.31 7.13
CA TRP A 94 1.05 4.28 6.13
C TRP A 94 1.23 4.79 4.70
N CYS A 95 1.95 4.00 3.90
CA CYS A 95 2.24 4.34 2.52
C CYS A 95 0.99 4.35 1.65
N ILE A 96 0.08 3.40 1.92
CA ILE A 96 -1.11 3.20 1.11
C ILE A 96 -2.07 4.40 1.19
N GLU A 97 -2.22 5.03 2.35
CA GLU A 97 -3.04 6.25 2.51
C GLU A 97 -2.55 7.40 1.62
N ARG A 98 -1.23 7.56 1.49
CA ARG A 98 -0.66 8.57 0.59
C ARG A 98 -0.89 8.24 -0.87
N ILE A 99 -0.90 6.95 -1.23
CA ILE A 99 -1.25 6.52 -2.59
C ILE A 99 -2.74 6.77 -2.86
N TRP A 100 -3.62 6.50 -1.91
CA TRP A 100 -5.04 6.82 -2.04
C TRP A 100 -5.28 8.32 -2.19
N ALA A 101 -4.54 9.18 -1.49
CA ALA A 101 -4.61 10.62 -1.70
C ALA A 101 -4.24 11.03 -3.14
N VAL A 102 -3.20 10.42 -3.73
CA VAL A 102 -2.81 10.63 -5.13
C VAL A 102 -3.90 10.14 -6.08
N ILE A 103 -4.45 8.94 -5.84
CA ILE A 103 -5.51 8.38 -6.68
C ILE A 103 -6.75 9.25 -6.62
N THR A 104 -7.18 9.65 -5.43
CA THR A 104 -8.34 10.53 -5.22
C THR A 104 -8.16 11.85 -5.97
N ASN A 105 -6.98 12.49 -5.87
CA ASN A 105 -6.71 13.72 -6.60
C ASN A 105 -6.74 13.51 -8.13
N LYS A 106 -6.21 12.40 -8.65
CA LYS A 106 -6.27 12.10 -10.09
C LYS A 106 -7.68 11.74 -10.58
N VAL A 107 -8.52 11.15 -9.73
CA VAL A 107 -9.90 10.74 -10.09
C VAL A 107 -10.90 11.88 -9.95
N TYR A 108 -10.74 12.72 -8.92
CA TYR A 108 -11.72 13.72 -8.48
C TYR A 108 -11.19 15.16 -8.39
N GLY A 109 -9.89 15.37 -8.61
CA GLY A 109 -9.24 16.68 -8.43
C GLY A 109 -9.71 17.73 -9.42
N GLU A 110 -9.18 18.93 -9.25
CA GLU A 110 -9.52 20.09 -10.07
C GLU A 110 -9.32 19.80 -11.56
N GLY A 111 -10.32 20.17 -12.37
CA GLY A 111 -10.34 19.92 -13.82
C GLY A 111 -10.78 18.50 -14.23
N GLN A 112 -11.14 17.61 -13.30
CA GLN A 112 -11.76 16.32 -13.61
C GLN A 112 -13.28 16.38 -13.46
N ASP A 113 -14.00 15.85 -14.45
CA ASP A 113 -15.43 15.60 -14.32
C ASP A 113 -15.70 14.54 -13.25
N GLN A 114 -16.77 14.67 -12.49
CA GLN A 114 -17.17 13.64 -11.52
C GLN A 114 -17.53 12.32 -12.24
N PRO A 115 -17.08 11.15 -11.74
CA PRO A 115 -17.51 9.86 -12.26
C PRO A 115 -19.04 9.71 -12.16
N LYS A 116 -19.70 9.32 -13.26
CA LYS A 116 -21.17 9.27 -13.37
C LYS A 116 -21.75 7.89 -13.06
N SER A 117 -20.89 6.89 -12.85
CA SER A 117 -21.30 5.53 -12.50
C SER A 117 -20.21 4.81 -11.69
N LEU A 118 -20.61 3.75 -10.99
CA LEU A 118 -19.66 2.88 -10.28
C LEU A 118 -18.64 2.24 -11.25
N LEU A 119 -19.09 1.84 -12.45
CA LEU A 119 -18.21 1.27 -13.47
C LEU A 119 -17.15 2.27 -13.91
N GLU A 120 -17.56 3.52 -14.16
CA GLU A 120 -16.64 4.59 -14.53
C GLU A 120 -15.63 4.87 -13.41
N LEU A 121 -16.09 4.93 -12.15
CA LEU A 121 -15.23 5.10 -10.99
C LEU A 121 -14.17 3.99 -10.91
N LYS A 122 -14.59 2.72 -10.97
CA LYS A 122 -13.67 1.58 -10.96
C LYS A 122 -12.65 1.67 -12.10
N ARG A 123 -13.08 2.04 -13.30
CA ARG A 123 -12.20 2.18 -14.47
C ARG A 123 -11.18 3.30 -14.28
N ARG A 124 -11.60 4.45 -13.74
CA ARG A 124 -10.71 5.58 -13.43
C ARG A 124 -9.71 5.22 -12.34
N ILE A 125 -10.13 4.53 -11.28
CA ILE A 125 -9.24 4.04 -10.21
C ILE A 125 -8.20 3.09 -10.81
N MET A 126 -8.60 2.06 -11.58
CA MET A 126 -7.66 1.11 -12.18
C MET A 126 -6.68 1.77 -13.15
N LYS A 127 -7.17 2.67 -14.01
CA LYS A 127 -6.31 3.45 -14.92
C LYS A 127 -5.29 4.27 -14.12
N THR A 128 -5.74 4.89 -13.04
CA THR A 128 -4.87 5.68 -12.18
C THR A 128 -3.84 4.83 -11.46
N TRP A 129 -4.25 3.70 -10.86
CA TRP A 129 -3.37 2.72 -10.22
C TRP A 129 -2.25 2.31 -11.17
N LYS A 130 -2.60 1.82 -12.37
CA LYS A 130 -1.63 1.37 -13.39
C LYS A 130 -0.77 2.48 -14.01
N SER A 131 -1.09 3.75 -13.76
CA SER A 131 -0.33 4.91 -14.25
C SER A 131 0.41 5.65 -13.13
N LEU A 132 0.46 5.06 -11.94
CA LEU A 132 1.45 5.49 -10.96
C LEU A 132 2.84 5.25 -11.53
N ASP A 133 3.83 5.97 -11.02
CA ASP A 133 5.23 5.78 -11.39
C ASP A 133 6.01 5.29 -10.17
N SER A 134 7.15 4.65 -10.42
CA SER A 134 8.01 4.14 -9.34
C SER A 134 8.57 5.27 -8.47
N LYS A 135 8.63 6.52 -8.96
CA LYS A 135 9.10 7.68 -8.19
C LYS A 135 8.14 8.02 -7.07
N ILE A 136 6.82 7.98 -7.30
CA ILE A 136 5.79 8.19 -6.29
C ILE A 136 5.84 7.05 -5.25
N LEU A 137 5.91 5.79 -5.68
CA LEU A 137 5.97 4.63 -4.79
C LEU A 137 7.21 4.68 -3.89
N ARG A 138 8.37 4.93 -4.48
CA ARG A 138 9.62 5.08 -3.74
C ARG A 138 9.57 6.22 -2.75
N LYS A 139 9.02 7.38 -3.16
CA LYS A 139 8.87 8.54 -2.29
C LYS A 139 8.00 8.23 -1.08
N THR A 140 6.87 7.53 -1.23
CA THR A 140 6.00 7.22 -0.10
C THR A 140 6.68 6.29 0.90
N VAL A 141 7.40 5.27 0.44
CA VAL A 141 8.15 4.34 1.30
C VAL A 141 9.33 5.03 1.99
N HIS A 142 10.15 5.77 1.25
CA HIS A 142 11.33 6.44 1.80
C HIS A 142 10.99 7.59 2.76
N GLN A 143 9.75 8.08 2.75
CA GLN A 143 9.27 9.06 3.71
C GLN A 143 8.84 8.43 5.05
N MET A 144 8.68 7.10 5.14
CA MET A 144 8.24 6.46 6.39
C MET A 144 9.19 6.78 7.57
N PRO A 145 10.52 6.60 7.48
CA PRO A 145 11.40 6.86 8.63
C PRO A 145 11.39 8.33 9.05
N LEU A 146 11.30 9.24 8.07
CA LEU A 146 11.21 10.68 8.33
C LEU A 146 9.90 11.04 9.04
N ARG A 147 8.78 10.40 8.65
CA ARG A 147 7.48 10.58 9.29
C ARG A 147 7.45 9.99 10.69
N MET A 148 8.03 8.81 10.90
CA MET A 148 8.16 8.23 12.25
C MET A 148 8.92 9.19 13.18
N LYS A 149 10.01 9.80 12.69
CA LYS A 149 10.74 10.81 13.47
C LYS A 149 9.86 12.00 13.86
N GLU A 150 9.03 12.50 12.95
CA GLU A 150 8.09 13.58 13.26
C GLU A 150 7.01 13.13 14.26
N ILE A 151 6.47 11.93 14.14
CA ILE A 151 5.51 11.38 15.12
C ILE A 151 6.15 11.32 16.52
N VAL A 152 7.40 10.87 16.61
CA VAL A 152 8.15 10.86 17.88
C VAL A 152 8.34 12.28 18.43
N ASN A 153 8.71 13.25 17.57
CA ASN A 153 8.85 14.66 17.95
C ASN A 153 7.52 15.25 18.46
N GLU A 154 6.41 14.87 17.84
CA GLU A 154 5.04 15.24 18.22
C GLU A 154 4.48 14.37 19.35
N LYS A 155 5.30 13.51 19.98
CA LYS A 155 4.92 12.63 21.11
C LYS A 155 3.70 11.75 20.79
N GLY A 156 3.65 11.20 19.59
CA GLY A 156 2.52 10.39 19.09
C GLY A 156 1.40 11.23 18.46
N GLY A 157 1.55 12.55 18.37
CA GLY A 157 0.61 13.45 17.71
C GLY A 157 0.59 13.32 16.19
N ARG A 158 -0.48 13.86 15.59
CA ARG A 158 -0.71 13.86 14.14
C ARG A 158 0.29 14.76 13.41
N VAL A 159 0.87 14.29 12.31
CA VAL A 159 1.83 15.06 11.49
C VAL A 159 1.08 15.85 10.41
N THR A 160 0.68 17.08 10.74
CA THR A 160 -0.17 17.91 9.85
C THR A 160 0.58 18.68 8.77
N ARG A 161 1.90 18.88 8.91
CA ARG A 161 2.72 19.67 7.97
C ARG A 161 4.06 18.99 7.68
N PHE A 162 4.00 17.77 7.13
CA PHE A 162 5.20 17.03 6.73
C PHE A 162 5.93 17.73 5.57
N LYS A 163 7.06 18.37 5.87
CA LYS A 163 7.89 19.11 4.89
C LYS A 163 9.18 18.41 4.51
N GLN A 164 9.53 17.32 5.20
CA GLN A 164 10.81 16.66 4.95
C GLN A 164 10.80 15.91 3.62
N HIS A 165 11.97 15.81 3.01
CA HIS A 165 12.19 15.11 1.76
C HIS A 165 13.31 14.11 1.95
N CYS A 166 13.16 12.93 1.35
CA CYS A 166 14.23 11.94 1.34
C CYS A 166 15.37 12.47 0.47
N THR A 167 16.58 12.51 1.03
CA THR A 167 17.79 12.98 0.36
C THR A 167 18.64 11.84 -0.22
N CYS A 168 18.11 10.60 -0.25
CA CYS A 168 18.85 9.48 -0.82
C CYS A 168 19.01 9.62 -2.34
N ARG A 169 20.05 9.01 -2.90
CA ARG A 169 20.37 9.09 -4.33
C ARG A 169 19.21 8.70 -5.24
N LEU A 170 18.38 7.74 -4.79
CA LEU A 170 17.22 7.27 -5.54
C LEU A 170 16.03 8.25 -5.56
N CYS A 171 16.00 9.26 -4.69
CA CYS A 171 14.92 10.25 -4.60
C CYS A 171 15.31 11.64 -5.14
N VAL A 172 16.61 11.95 -5.17
CA VAL A 172 17.15 13.26 -5.60
C VAL A 172 17.63 13.24 -7.05
N GLY A 173 17.89 12.06 -7.61
CA GLY A 173 18.23 11.85 -9.02
C GLY A 173 17.06 12.02 -9.99
#